data_AF-A0A8C0JCB0-F1
#
_entry.id   AF-A0A8C0JCB0-F1
#
_cell.length_a   1.000
_cell.length_b   1.000
_cell.length_c   1.000
_cell.angle_alpha   90.00
_cell.angle_beta   90.00
_cell.angle_gamma   90.00
#
_symmetry.space_group_name_H-M   'P 1'
#
loop_
_entity.id
_entity.type
_entity.pdbx_description
1 polymer ?
#
loop_
_entity_poly.entity_id
_entity_poly.type
_entity_poly.pdbx_seq_one_letter_code
_entity_poly.pdbx_strand_id
1 'polypeptide(L)'
;MAEFDLFGAPPAQPPAGDSPGVGNGALSGGEEDPAAAFLAQQESEIAGIENDEGFSILESGEVPAGLQGHDAVDGVMNGELYQESNGPTDCYAAISHVDRLQSEPESIRKWREEQKERLEVLDANSRKQEAEWKEKAIKELEEWYARQDEQLQKTKANNRAAEEAFVNDVEETSPGTEWERVARLCDFNPKSSKQAKDVSRMRSILISLKQAPLVR
;
A
#
# COMPACT_ATOMS: atom_id res chain seq x y z
N MET A 1 -26.71 1.95 -24.16
CA MET A 1 -25.85 3.13 -24.36
C MET A 1 -26.69 4.37 -24.15
N ALA A 2 -26.58 4.96 -22.97
CA ALA A 2 -26.89 6.35 -22.67
C ALA A 2 -26.22 6.66 -21.32
N GLU A 3 -25.22 7.52 -21.37
CA GLU A 3 -24.43 8.04 -20.26
C GLU A 3 -25.30 8.98 -19.39
N PHE A 4 -25.03 9.02 -18.09
CA PHE A 4 -25.49 10.09 -17.21
C PHE A 4 -24.47 10.36 -16.11
N ASP A 5 -23.66 11.39 -16.34
CA ASP A 5 -22.73 12.01 -15.39
C ASP A 5 -23.47 12.61 -14.18
N LEU A 6 -22.99 12.32 -12.96
CA LEU A 6 -23.50 12.92 -11.72
C LEU A 6 -22.38 13.29 -10.73
N PHE A 7 -21.31 13.94 -11.16
CA PHE A 7 -20.41 14.62 -10.21
C PHE A 7 -19.99 15.99 -10.74
N GLY A 8 -20.75 17.01 -10.36
CA GLY A 8 -20.39 18.42 -10.54
C GLY A 8 -20.42 19.14 -9.20
N ALA A 9 -19.26 19.45 -8.64
CA ALA A 9 -19.05 20.50 -7.64
C ALA A 9 -17.57 20.97 -7.64
N PRO A 10 -17.28 22.25 -7.35
CA PRO A 10 -16.15 23.01 -7.93
C PRO A 10 -14.84 23.00 -7.12
N PRO A 11 -13.69 23.41 -7.71
CA PRO A 11 -12.40 23.46 -7.01
C PRO A 11 -12.23 24.73 -6.16
N ALA A 12 -11.80 24.55 -4.90
CA ALA A 12 -11.40 25.64 -4.01
C ALA A 12 -9.93 26.02 -4.25
N GLN A 13 -9.68 27.32 -4.46
CA GLN A 13 -8.35 27.94 -4.52
C GLN A 13 -7.77 28.17 -3.11
N PRO A 14 -6.44 28.08 -2.90
CA PRO A 14 -5.80 28.59 -1.70
C PRO A 14 -5.50 30.10 -1.79
N PRO A 15 -5.48 30.84 -0.67
CA PRO A 15 -5.37 32.30 -0.66
C PRO A 15 -3.95 32.79 -0.96
N ALA A 16 -3.89 33.86 -1.76
CA ALA A 16 -2.69 34.65 -2.02
C ALA A 16 -2.31 35.49 -0.79
N GLY A 17 -1.03 35.39 -0.39
CA GLY A 17 -0.35 36.33 0.50
C GLY A 17 0.83 36.95 -0.25
N ASP A 18 0.69 38.24 -0.56
CA ASP A 18 1.71 39.14 -1.10
C ASP A 18 2.65 39.56 0.06
N SER A 19 3.99 39.52 -0.03
CA SER A 19 4.90 40.56 -0.54
C SER A 19 6.31 40.33 0.10
N PRO A 20 7.40 41.05 -0.25
CA PRO A 20 8.03 41.27 -1.54
C PRO A 20 9.52 40.80 -1.54
N GLY A 21 10.13 40.74 -2.72
CA GLY A 21 11.53 40.37 -2.91
C GLY A 21 12.54 41.38 -2.37
N VAL A 22 13.68 40.85 -1.90
CA VAL A 22 15.00 41.49 -1.96
C VAL A 22 15.98 40.44 -2.44
N GLY A 23 16.55 40.66 -3.62
CA GLY A 23 17.58 39.81 -4.19
C GLY A 23 18.96 40.06 -3.59
N ASN A 24 19.81 39.03 -3.65
CA ASN A 24 21.10 39.07 -4.33
C ASN A 24 21.83 37.74 -4.16
N GLY A 25 22.43 37.25 -5.26
CA GLY A 25 23.49 36.23 -5.21
C GLY A 25 23.26 35.04 -6.13
N ALA A 26 23.19 35.28 -7.45
CA ALA A 26 23.59 34.26 -8.40
C ALA A 26 25.06 33.91 -8.15
N LEU A 27 25.44 32.62 -8.19
CA LEU A 27 26.70 32.08 -8.73
C LEU A 27 26.72 30.54 -8.63
N SER A 28 27.02 29.89 -9.77
CA SER A 28 27.51 28.50 -9.97
C SER A 28 26.63 27.35 -9.49
N GLY A 29 26.13 26.47 -10.37
CA GLY A 29 26.90 25.47 -11.11
C GLY A 29 26.42 24.10 -10.56
N GLY A 30 25.74 23.24 -11.32
CA GLY A 30 26.25 22.71 -12.57
C GLY A 30 27.42 21.75 -12.32
N GLU A 31 27.53 21.13 -11.15
CA GLU A 31 28.41 19.99 -10.91
C GLU A 31 27.55 18.83 -10.43
N GLU A 32 27.05 18.05 -11.39
CA GLU A 32 26.70 16.66 -11.13
C GLU A 32 27.96 15.99 -10.60
N ASP A 33 27.95 15.60 -9.33
CA ASP A 33 29.02 14.83 -8.73
C ASP A 33 29.27 13.59 -9.61
N PRO A 34 30.47 13.39 -10.18
CA PRO A 34 30.77 12.23 -11.01
C PRO A 34 30.51 10.91 -10.26
N ALA A 35 30.55 10.91 -8.93
CA ALA A 35 30.15 9.75 -8.13
C ALA A 35 28.63 9.54 -8.11
N ALA A 36 27.83 10.61 -8.09
CA ALA A 36 26.38 10.52 -8.16
C ALA A 36 25.89 10.05 -9.54
N ALA A 37 26.52 10.52 -10.62
CA ALA A 37 26.24 10.04 -11.97
C ALA A 37 26.56 8.54 -12.14
N PHE A 38 27.66 8.07 -11.54
CA PHE A 38 28.04 6.65 -11.55
C PHE A 38 27.07 5.77 -10.74
N LEU A 39 26.61 6.24 -9.58
CA LEU A 39 25.62 5.52 -8.77
C LEU A 39 24.26 5.45 -9.47
N ALA A 40 23.81 6.54 -10.10
CA ALA A 40 22.58 6.56 -10.90
C ALA A 40 22.67 5.64 -12.13
N GLN A 41 23.85 5.59 -12.77
CA GLN A 41 24.10 4.66 -13.87
C GLN A 41 24.08 3.20 -13.41
N GLN A 42 24.70 2.88 -12.27
CA GLN A 42 24.67 1.54 -11.66
C GLN A 42 23.25 1.12 -11.24
N GLU A 43 22.45 2.03 -10.66
CA GLU A 43 21.05 1.77 -10.31
C GLU A 43 20.21 1.49 -11.57
N SER A 44 20.44 2.21 -12.67
CA SER A 44 19.75 1.96 -13.95
C SER A 44 20.15 0.63 -14.61
N GLU A 45 21.41 0.21 -14.44
CA GLU A 45 21.92 -1.05 -14.96
C GLU A 45 21.33 -2.24 -14.19
N ILE A 46 21.22 -2.16 -12.86
CA ILE A 46 20.59 -3.17 -12.01
C ILE A 46 19.07 -3.25 -12.24
N ALA A 47 18.40 -2.11 -12.39
CA ALA A 47 16.97 -2.07 -12.67
C ALA A 47 16.59 -2.70 -14.03
N GLY A 48 17.53 -2.74 -14.98
CA GLY A 48 17.36 -3.44 -16.25
C GLY A 48 17.39 -4.98 -16.13
N ILE A 49 17.98 -5.54 -15.07
CA ILE A 49 18.11 -6.99 -14.85
C ILE A 49 16.88 -7.56 -14.14
N GLU A 50 16.14 -6.74 -13.39
CA GLU A 50 14.93 -7.20 -12.68
C GLU A 50 13.72 -7.39 -13.61
N ASN A 51 13.74 -6.80 -14.81
CA ASN A 51 12.59 -6.79 -15.72
C ASN A 51 12.73 -7.64 -17.00
N ASP A 52 13.84 -8.36 -17.22
CA ASP A 52 13.93 -9.31 -18.35
C ASP A 52 14.68 -10.61 -17.98
N GLU A 53 13.93 -11.72 -18.03
CA GLU A 53 14.34 -13.10 -18.36
C GLU A 53 15.42 -13.83 -17.51
N GLY A 54 15.96 -13.25 -16.44
CA GLY A 54 16.99 -13.89 -15.61
C GLY A 54 16.53 -15.09 -14.76
N PHE A 55 15.23 -15.27 -14.53
CA PHE A 55 14.71 -16.33 -13.66
C PHE A 55 14.38 -17.66 -14.37
N SER A 56 14.46 -17.73 -15.71
CA SER A 56 14.23 -18.99 -16.45
C SER A 56 15.48 -19.87 -16.62
N ILE A 57 16.69 -19.36 -16.38
CA ILE A 57 17.94 -20.10 -16.67
C ILE A 57 18.34 -21.10 -15.56
N LEU A 58 17.73 -21.01 -14.38
CA LEU A 58 18.04 -21.89 -13.24
C LEU A 58 17.22 -23.19 -13.21
N GLU A 59 16.20 -23.33 -14.07
CA GLU A 59 15.34 -24.54 -14.13
C GLU A 59 15.80 -25.56 -15.20
N SER A 60 16.62 -25.15 -16.18
CA SER A 60 17.22 -26.05 -17.17
C SER A 60 18.74 -26.06 -17.00
N GLY A 61 19.27 -27.07 -16.30
CA GLY A 61 20.69 -27.17 -15.95
C GLY A 61 21.65 -27.30 -17.13
N GLU A 62 22.02 -26.19 -17.76
CA GLU A 62 23.06 -26.11 -18.78
C GLU A 62 24.13 -25.09 -18.38
N VAL A 63 25.37 -25.56 -18.27
CA VAL A 63 26.54 -24.74 -17.92
C VAL A 63 27.11 -24.05 -19.17
N PRO A 64 27.45 -22.74 -19.11
CA PRO A 64 28.03 -22.04 -20.24
C PRO A 64 29.47 -22.51 -20.52
N ALA A 65 29.80 -22.66 -21.80
CA ALA A 65 31.05 -23.20 -22.34
C ALA A 65 32.33 -22.38 -22.02
N GLY A 66 32.26 -21.39 -21.14
CA GLY A 66 33.39 -20.52 -20.77
C GLY A 66 34.32 -21.05 -19.68
N LEU A 67 34.00 -22.18 -19.05
CA LEU A 67 34.81 -22.76 -17.96
C LEU A 67 35.75 -23.89 -18.40
N GLN A 68 35.97 -24.05 -19.71
CA GLN A 68 36.82 -25.11 -20.24
C GLN A 68 38.21 -24.61 -20.63
N GLY A 69 39.06 -24.47 -19.60
CA GLY A 69 40.51 -24.68 -19.66
C GLY A 69 41.40 -23.62 -20.32
N HIS A 70 42.31 -23.05 -19.54
CA HIS A 70 43.69 -22.84 -20.01
C HIS A 70 44.69 -22.78 -18.85
N ASP A 71 45.57 -23.78 -18.79
CA ASP A 71 46.85 -23.74 -18.10
C ASP A 71 47.68 -22.56 -18.61
N ALA A 72 48.23 -21.75 -17.69
CA ALA A 72 49.41 -20.93 -17.96
C ALA A 72 50.08 -20.55 -16.63
N VAL A 73 51.10 -21.32 -16.28
CA VAL A 73 52.16 -20.92 -15.36
C VAL A 73 53.00 -19.80 -15.99
N ASP A 74 53.03 -18.63 -15.38
CA ASP A 74 54.05 -17.58 -15.56
C ASP A 74 53.94 -16.67 -14.33
N GLY A 75 54.91 -16.49 -13.45
CA GLY A 75 56.31 -16.21 -13.75
C GLY A 75 56.63 -14.75 -13.43
N VAL A 76 56.47 -14.31 -12.17
CA VAL A 76 57.07 -13.04 -11.72
C VAL A 76 57.88 -13.28 -10.44
N MET A 77 59.19 -13.23 -10.63
CA MET A 77 60.25 -13.30 -9.64
C MET A 77 60.61 -11.89 -9.15
N ASN A 78 60.89 -11.79 -7.84
CA ASN A 78 61.90 -10.91 -7.22
C ASN A 78 61.56 -9.40 -7.17
N GLY A 79 61.94 -8.57 -6.18
CA GLY A 79 62.71 -8.60 -4.94
C GLY A 79 62.34 -7.28 -4.19
N GLU A 80 62.61 -7.07 -2.91
CA GLU A 80 63.92 -6.68 -2.40
C GLU A 80 63.91 -6.65 -0.87
N LEU A 81 65.03 -7.15 -0.36
CA LEU A 81 65.51 -7.13 1.01
C LEU A 81 66.07 -5.74 1.36
N TYR A 82 65.60 -5.11 2.44
CA TYR A 82 66.35 -4.05 3.15
C TYR A 82 66.27 -4.33 4.66
N GLN A 83 67.28 -4.99 5.23
CA GLN A 83 68.49 -4.41 5.84
C GLN A 83 68.29 -4.13 7.35
N GLU A 84 68.46 -5.18 8.15
CA GLU A 84 68.60 -5.10 9.61
C GLU A 84 69.98 -4.53 9.98
N SER A 85 70.00 -3.36 10.63
CA SER A 85 71.18 -2.86 11.33
C SER A 85 71.11 -3.29 12.80
N ASN A 86 72.03 -4.18 13.21
CA ASN A 86 72.20 -4.65 14.58
C ASN A 86 72.94 -3.61 15.44
N GLY A 87 72.24 -2.98 16.39
CA GLY A 87 72.79 -2.27 17.55
C GLY A 87 72.15 -2.79 18.84
N PRO A 88 72.72 -2.55 20.05
CA PRO A 88 72.25 -3.15 21.30
C PRO A 88 70.74 -2.97 21.49
N THR A 89 70.02 -4.10 21.44
CA THR A 89 68.57 -4.18 21.42
C THR A 89 68.01 -3.51 22.68
N ASP A 90 67.41 -2.34 22.51
CA ASP A 90 66.51 -1.76 23.51
C ASP A 90 65.26 -2.66 23.54
N CYS A 91 65.31 -3.71 24.37
CA CYS A 91 64.21 -4.66 24.53
C CYS A 91 62.91 -3.95 24.92
N TYR A 92 62.99 -2.82 25.63
CA TYR A 92 61.82 -2.04 26.01
C TYR A 92 61.26 -1.22 24.83
N ALA A 93 62.11 -0.65 23.97
CA ALA A 93 61.69 -0.05 22.71
C ALA A 93 61.11 -1.09 21.74
N ALA A 94 61.70 -2.30 21.68
CA ALA A 94 61.18 -3.39 20.86
C ALA A 94 59.80 -3.86 21.35
N ILE A 95 59.64 -4.04 22.67
CA ILE A 95 58.35 -4.43 23.28
C ILE A 95 57.31 -3.32 23.10
N SER A 96 57.65 -2.05 23.34
CA SER A 96 56.71 -0.93 23.16
C SER A 96 56.37 -0.64 21.70
N HIS A 97 57.27 -0.92 20.76
CA HIS A 97 56.97 -0.85 19.32
C HIS A 97 56.03 -1.98 18.90
N VAL A 98 56.23 -3.20 19.40
CA VAL A 98 55.30 -4.33 19.20
C VAL A 98 53.95 -4.03 19.85
N ASP A 99 53.92 -3.46 21.05
CA ASP A 99 52.69 -3.08 21.76
C ASP A 99 51.94 -1.95 21.03
N ARG A 100 52.67 -0.96 20.48
CA ARG A 100 52.12 0.10 19.63
C ARG A 100 51.58 -0.42 18.30
N LEU A 101 52.19 -1.45 17.74
CA LEU A 101 51.73 -2.11 16.51
C LEU A 101 50.52 -3.03 16.77
N GLN A 102 50.43 -3.63 17.96
CA GLN A 102 49.30 -4.48 18.39
C GLN A 102 48.12 -3.67 18.94
N SER A 103 48.37 -2.49 19.51
CA SER A 103 47.32 -1.57 19.93
C SER A 103 46.65 -0.99 18.68
N GLU A 104 45.41 -1.40 18.41
CA GLU A 104 44.60 -0.66 17.44
C GLU A 104 44.58 0.82 17.86
N PRO A 105 44.89 1.77 16.96
CA PRO A 105 44.79 3.19 17.27
C PRO A 105 43.40 3.51 17.83
N GLU A 106 43.32 4.22 18.95
CA GLU A 106 42.06 4.60 19.60
C GLU A 106 41.06 5.29 18.64
N SER A 107 41.56 5.94 17.58
CA SER A 107 40.73 6.50 16.50
C SER A 107 39.99 5.43 15.69
N ILE A 108 40.63 4.31 15.38
CA ILE A 108 40.02 3.18 14.66
C ILE A 108 39.03 2.44 15.57
N ARG A 109 39.35 2.30 16.87
CA ARG A 109 38.43 1.73 17.85
C ARG A 109 37.13 2.54 17.94
N LYS A 110 37.25 3.86 18.12
CA LYS A 110 36.10 4.78 18.13
C LYS A 110 35.31 4.72 16.82
N TRP A 111 36.00 4.71 15.69
CA TRP A 111 35.32 4.61 14.39
C TRP A 111 34.52 3.31 14.25
N ARG A 112 35.06 2.16 14.66
CA ARG A 112 34.33 0.88 14.64
C ARG A 112 33.11 0.90 15.56
N GLU A 113 33.25 1.49 16.75
CA GLU A 113 32.15 1.65 17.71
C GLU A 113 31.05 2.55 17.13
N GLU A 114 31.40 3.69 16.56
CA GLU A 114 30.46 4.61 15.90
C GLU A 114 29.76 3.97 14.69
N GLN A 115 30.48 3.22 13.85
CA GLN A 115 29.87 2.51 12.72
C GLN A 115 28.93 1.39 13.19
N LYS A 116 29.34 0.63 14.21
CA LYS A 116 28.50 -0.42 14.80
C LYS A 116 27.22 0.18 15.39
N GLU A 117 27.33 1.28 16.13
CA GLU A 117 26.17 1.98 16.69
C GLU A 117 25.26 2.51 15.57
N ARG A 118 25.83 3.14 14.53
CA ARG A 118 25.05 3.62 13.39
C ARG A 118 24.28 2.49 12.68
N LEU A 119 24.91 1.34 12.50
CA LEU A 119 24.27 0.16 11.91
C LEU A 119 23.15 -0.38 12.80
N GLU A 120 23.40 -0.47 14.12
CA GLU A 120 22.38 -0.91 15.08
C GLU A 120 21.16 0.03 15.11
N VAL A 121 21.39 1.35 14.99
CA VAL A 121 20.30 2.34 14.88
C VAL A 121 19.51 2.13 13.58
N LEU A 122 20.17 1.84 12.46
CA LEU A 122 19.51 1.58 11.18
C LEU A 122 18.67 0.30 11.24
N ASP A 123 19.22 -0.79 11.78
CA ASP A 123 18.52 -2.06 12.00
C ASP A 123 17.34 -1.91 12.97
N ALA A 124 17.49 -1.10 14.01
CA ALA A 124 16.40 -0.79 14.94
C ALA A 124 15.30 0.04 14.27
N ASN A 125 15.66 0.99 13.42
CA ASN A 125 14.70 1.80 12.68
C ASN A 125 13.92 0.95 11.67
N SER A 126 14.61 0.12 10.88
CA SER A 126 13.99 -0.83 9.95
C SER A 126 13.00 -1.75 10.66
N ARG A 127 13.39 -2.38 11.77
CA ARG A 127 12.49 -3.24 12.56
C ARG A 127 11.27 -2.49 13.11
N LYS A 128 11.43 -1.23 13.51
CA LYS A 128 10.30 -0.40 13.96
C LYS A 128 9.32 -0.11 12.82
N GLN A 129 9.81 0.33 11.66
CA GLN A 129 8.97 0.61 10.51
C GLN A 129 8.22 -0.65 10.04
N GLU A 130 8.88 -1.80 10.00
CA GLU A 130 8.21 -3.06 9.68
C GLU A 130 7.12 -3.42 10.69
N ALA A 131 7.38 -3.24 11.98
CA ALA A 131 6.40 -3.52 13.02
C ALA A 131 5.19 -2.59 12.91
N GLU A 132 5.43 -1.29 12.68
CA GLU A 132 4.38 -0.28 12.48
C GLU A 132 3.54 -0.57 11.23
N TRP A 133 4.17 -0.98 10.12
CA TRP A 133 3.44 -1.37 8.91
C TRP A 133 2.64 -2.65 9.08
N LYS A 134 3.19 -3.65 9.79
CA LYS A 134 2.46 -4.87 10.14
C LYS A 134 1.27 -4.57 11.04
N GLU A 135 1.45 -3.75 12.07
CA GLU A 135 0.36 -3.33 12.96
C GLU A 135 -0.72 -2.56 12.20
N LYS A 136 -0.32 -1.63 11.33
CA LYS A 136 -1.26 -0.87 10.50
C LYS A 136 -2.06 -1.78 9.57
N ALA A 137 -1.42 -2.75 8.91
CA ALA A 137 -2.10 -3.70 8.03
C ALA A 137 -3.08 -4.60 8.81
N ILE A 138 -2.70 -5.06 10.00
CA ILE A 138 -3.57 -5.85 10.88
C ILE A 138 -4.79 -5.01 11.28
N LYS A 139 -4.57 -3.78 11.75
CA LYS A 139 -5.64 -2.88 12.17
C LYS A 139 -6.61 -2.57 11.04
N GLU A 140 -6.11 -2.30 9.83
CA GLU A 140 -6.97 -2.05 8.66
C GLU A 140 -7.83 -3.27 8.31
N LEU A 141 -7.26 -4.47 8.43
CA LEU A 141 -7.99 -5.72 8.21
C LEU A 141 -9.08 -5.93 9.26
N GLU A 142 -8.77 -5.70 10.54
CA GLU A 142 -9.73 -5.76 11.65
C GLU A 142 -10.88 -4.74 11.46
N GLU A 143 -10.55 -3.50 11.10
CA GLU A 143 -11.53 -2.46 10.80
C GLU A 143 -12.41 -2.81 9.59
N TRP A 144 -11.87 -3.51 8.59
CA TRP A 144 -12.64 -4.00 7.47
C TRP A 144 -13.65 -5.07 7.91
N TYR A 145 -13.21 -6.07 8.69
CA TYR A 145 -14.11 -7.10 9.21
C TYR A 145 -15.20 -6.53 10.13
N ALA A 146 -14.85 -5.57 10.99
CA ALA A 146 -15.80 -4.89 11.86
C ALA A 146 -16.88 -4.15 11.04
N ARG A 147 -16.47 -3.40 10.01
CA ARG A 147 -17.41 -2.73 9.10
C ARG A 147 -18.29 -3.71 8.34
N GLN A 148 -17.74 -4.83 7.88
CA GLN A 148 -18.51 -5.87 7.18
C GLN A 148 -19.57 -6.49 8.10
N ASP A 149 -19.22 -6.85 9.33
CA ASP A 149 -20.19 -7.39 10.28
C ASP A 149 -21.25 -6.34 10.63
N GLU A 150 -20.87 -5.09 10.89
CA GLU A 150 -21.84 -4.01 11.16
C GLU A 150 -22.85 -3.85 10.02
N GLN A 151 -22.38 -3.83 8.77
CA GLN A 151 -23.26 -3.77 7.59
C GLN A 151 -24.18 -4.98 7.49
N LEU A 152 -23.65 -6.18 7.76
CA LEU A 152 -24.43 -7.40 7.75
C LEU A 152 -25.52 -7.38 8.85
N GLN A 153 -25.17 -6.97 10.07
CA GLN A 153 -26.12 -6.85 11.17
C GLN A 153 -27.18 -5.80 10.88
N LYS A 154 -26.79 -4.65 10.31
CA LYS A 154 -27.73 -3.61 9.88
C LYS A 154 -28.70 -4.12 8.82
N THR A 155 -28.23 -4.84 7.81
CA THR A 155 -29.11 -5.45 6.79
C THR A 155 -30.04 -6.49 7.41
N LYS A 156 -29.54 -7.35 8.30
CA LYS A 156 -30.39 -8.32 9.02
C LYS A 156 -31.46 -7.63 9.89
N ALA A 157 -31.09 -6.58 10.60
CA ALA A 157 -32.01 -5.81 11.44
C ALA A 157 -33.06 -5.10 10.58
N ASN A 158 -32.66 -4.47 9.48
CA ASN A 158 -33.59 -3.84 8.53
C ASN A 158 -34.56 -4.85 7.92
N ASN A 159 -34.08 -6.02 7.51
CA ASN A 159 -34.95 -7.08 6.98
C ASN A 159 -35.93 -7.59 8.03
N ARG A 160 -35.48 -7.76 9.28
CA ARG A 160 -36.37 -8.16 10.38
C ARG A 160 -37.42 -7.10 10.68
N ALA A 161 -37.02 -5.83 10.76
CA ALA A 161 -37.96 -4.73 10.98
C ALA A 161 -38.96 -4.57 9.83
N ALA A 162 -38.51 -4.76 8.58
CA ALA A 162 -39.39 -4.74 7.41
C ALA A 162 -40.39 -5.91 7.42
N GLU A 163 -39.95 -7.11 7.81
CA GLU A 163 -40.82 -8.28 7.96
C GLU A 163 -41.83 -8.06 9.09
N GLU A 164 -41.39 -7.61 10.26
CA GLU A 164 -42.28 -7.29 11.39
C GLU A 164 -43.30 -6.22 10.99
N ALA A 165 -42.89 -5.16 10.28
CA ALA A 165 -43.81 -4.14 9.77
C ALA A 165 -44.79 -4.70 8.74
N PHE A 166 -44.33 -5.59 7.84
CA PHE A 166 -45.19 -6.25 6.86
C PHE A 166 -46.22 -7.17 7.53
N VAL A 167 -45.80 -8.00 8.48
CA VAL A 167 -46.68 -8.87 9.26
C VAL A 167 -47.69 -8.04 10.03
N ASN A 168 -47.28 -6.96 10.70
CA ASN A 168 -48.20 -6.08 11.41
C ASN A 168 -49.24 -5.42 10.47
N ASP A 169 -48.85 -4.93 9.29
CA ASP A 169 -49.80 -4.36 8.31
C ASP A 169 -50.80 -5.41 7.78
N VAL A 170 -50.38 -6.68 7.68
CA VAL A 170 -51.23 -7.79 7.26
C VAL A 170 -52.16 -8.26 8.39
N GLU A 171 -51.66 -8.34 9.62
CA GLU A 171 -52.41 -8.80 10.81
C GLU A 171 -53.38 -7.75 11.33
N GLU A 172 -53.13 -6.45 11.09
CA GLU A 172 -54.02 -5.34 11.44
C GLU A 172 -55.37 -5.45 10.70
N THR A 173 -56.25 -6.26 11.27
CA THR A 173 -57.57 -6.59 10.72
C THR A 173 -58.63 -5.85 11.52
N SER A 174 -58.62 -4.52 11.42
CA SER A 174 -59.69 -3.70 11.96
C SER A 174 -60.94 -3.80 11.06
N PRO A 175 -62.14 -4.02 11.61
CA PRO A 175 -63.38 -4.03 10.83
C PRO A 175 -63.54 -2.71 10.05
N GLY A 176 -63.74 -2.77 8.73
CA GLY A 176 -63.89 -1.61 7.85
C GLY A 176 -62.70 -1.32 6.93
N THR A 177 -61.52 -1.95 7.15
CA THR A 177 -60.32 -1.76 6.29
C THR A 177 -60.18 -2.82 5.17
N GLU A 178 -61.15 -3.71 4.99
CA GLU A 178 -61.00 -4.87 4.10
C GLU A 178 -60.79 -4.48 2.64
N TRP A 179 -61.55 -3.51 2.13
CA TRP A 179 -61.38 -3.02 0.76
C TRP A 179 -60.12 -2.18 0.57
N GLU A 180 -59.63 -1.53 1.63
CA GLU A 180 -58.35 -0.84 1.59
C GLU A 180 -57.19 -1.83 1.43
N ARG A 181 -57.22 -2.96 2.16
CA ARG A 181 -56.24 -4.04 2.03
C ARG A 181 -56.28 -4.69 0.65
N VAL A 182 -57.47 -5.01 0.13
CA VAL A 182 -57.62 -5.54 -1.25
C VAL A 182 -57.05 -4.55 -2.27
N ALA A 183 -57.30 -3.26 -2.10
CA ALA A 183 -56.79 -2.24 -3.01
C ALA A 183 -55.26 -2.07 -2.93
N ARG A 184 -54.62 -2.24 -1.77
CA ARG A 184 -53.14 -2.19 -1.66
C ARG A 184 -52.46 -3.30 -2.46
N LEU A 185 -53.09 -4.48 -2.55
CA LEU A 185 -52.61 -5.61 -3.34
C LEU A 185 -52.87 -5.47 -4.84
N CYS A 186 -53.72 -4.52 -5.24
CA CYS A 186 -54.09 -4.31 -6.63
C CYS A 186 -53.21 -3.23 -7.27
N ASP A 187 -52.57 -3.56 -8.39
CA ASP A 187 -51.81 -2.59 -9.18
C ASP A 187 -52.74 -1.72 -10.05
N PHE A 188 -52.96 -0.49 -9.59
CA PHE A 188 -53.74 0.54 -10.29
C PHE A 188 -52.92 1.40 -11.24
N ASN A 189 -51.62 1.13 -11.42
CA ASN A 189 -50.82 1.88 -12.38
C ASN A 189 -51.33 1.62 -13.80
N PRO A 190 -51.82 2.64 -14.53
CA PRO A 190 -52.34 2.44 -15.88
C PRO A 190 -51.26 1.96 -16.86
N LYS A 191 -49.96 2.18 -16.55
CA LYS A 191 -48.82 1.78 -17.40
C LYS A 191 -48.33 0.35 -17.15
N SER A 192 -48.68 -0.27 -16.03
CA SER A 192 -48.26 -1.65 -15.72
C SER A 192 -49.19 -2.71 -16.33
N SER A 193 -50.31 -2.28 -16.92
CA SER A 193 -51.34 -3.16 -17.48
C SER A 193 -50.88 -3.85 -18.78
N LYS A 194 -50.08 -4.90 -18.66
CA LYS A 194 -49.70 -5.81 -19.78
C LYS A 194 -50.78 -6.86 -20.11
N GLN A 195 -51.97 -6.72 -19.54
CA GLN A 195 -53.04 -7.70 -19.59
C GLN A 195 -53.84 -7.55 -20.89
N ALA A 196 -54.07 -8.65 -21.63
CA ALA A 196 -54.86 -8.64 -22.87
C ALA A 196 -56.38 -8.46 -22.63
N LYS A 197 -56.84 -8.62 -21.38
CA LYS A 197 -58.26 -8.48 -20.99
C LYS A 197 -58.51 -7.10 -20.41
N ASP A 198 -59.61 -6.47 -20.80
CA ASP A 198 -60.06 -5.22 -20.21
C ASP A 198 -60.54 -5.45 -18.77
N VAL A 199 -59.77 -4.94 -17.81
CA VAL A 199 -60.07 -4.97 -16.38
C VAL A 199 -60.53 -3.62 -15.85
N SER A 200 -60.83 -2.65 -16.72
CA SER A 200 -61.19 -1.28 -16.33
C SER A 200 -62.42 -1.22 -15.43
N ARG A 201 -63.45 -2.04 -15.72
CA ARG A 201 -64.65 -2.14 -14.86
C ARG A 201 -64.31 -2.65 -13.46
N MET A 202 -63.50 -3.71 -13.38
CA MET A 202 -63.08 -4.28 -12.09
C MET A 202 -62.24 -3.28 -11.29
N ARG A 203 -61.29 -2.60 -11.94
CA ARG A 203 -60.48 -1.54 -11.33
C ARG A 203 -61.36 -0.41 -10.78
N SER A 204 -62.35 0.04 -11.55
CA SER A 204 -63.30 1.07 -11.12
C SER A 204 -64.09 0.65 -9.88
N ILE A 205 -64.59 -0.58 -9.84
CA ILE A 205 -65.32 -1.11 -8.68
C ILE A 205 -64.42 -1.16 -7.43
N LEU A 206 -63.18 -1.65 -7.56
CA LEU A 206 -62.24 -1.74 -6.44
C LEU A 206 -61.83 -0.36 -5.91
N ILE A 207 -61.65 0.63 -6.78
CA ILE A 207 -61.38 2.02 -6.37
C ILE A 207 -62.58 2.61 -5.62
N SER A 208 -63.80 2.39 -6.12
CA SER A 208 -65.01 2.86 -5.46
C SER A 208 -65.16 2.28 -4.06
N LEU A 209 -64.90 0.98 -3.90
CA LEU A 209 -65.00 0.30 -2.60
C LEU A 209 -63.91 0.74 -1.61
N LYS A 210 -62.75 1.19 -2.11
CA LYS A 210 -61.71 1.83 -1.29
C LYS A 210 -62.14 3.21 -0.78
N GLN A 211 -62.77 4.02 -1.64
CA GLN A 211 -63.14 5.41 -1.32
C GLN A 211 -64.42 5.52 -0.49
N ALA A 212 -65.38 4.61 -0.74
CA ALA A 212 -66.65 4.55 -0.05
C ALA A 212 -66.87 3.11 0.46
N PRO A 213 -66.41 2.80 1.68
CA PRO A 213 -66.65 1.50 2.29
C PRO A 213 -68.15 1.23 2.39
N LEU A 214 -68.53 -0.03 2.19
CA LEU A 214 -69.92 -0.44 2.36
C LEU A 214 -70.33 -0.23 3.83
N VAL A 215 -71.35 0.59 4.06
CA VAL A 215 -71.97 0.74 5.37
C VAL A 215 -72.57 -0.62 5.75
N ARG A 216 -72.08 -1.22 6.83
CA ARG A 216 -72.61 -2.47 7.38
C ARG A 216 -73.68 -2.17 8.41
#